data_AF-A0A7Y6G836-F1
#
_entry.id   AF-A0A7Y6G836-F1
#
_cell.length_a   1.000
_cell.length_b   1.000
_cell.length_c   1.000
_cell.angle_alpha   90.00
_cell.angle_beta   90.00
_cell.angle_gamma   90.00
#
_symmetry.space_group_name_H-M   'P 1'
#
loop_
_entity.id
_entity.type
_entity.pdbx_description
1 polymer ?
#
loop_
_entity_poly.entity_id
_entity_poly.type
_entity_poly.pdbx_seq_one_letter_code
_entity_poly.pdbx_strand_id
1 'polypeptide(L)'
;MTITRAGDDSRVYSTADCPEGDGSELVRVGAKRNVVWTVTWDRRPTSPSCGSAAAPAGPGTYLAEAEPPGLAKAMTSFVLEAD
;
A
#
# COMPACT_ATOMS: atom_id res chain seq x y z
N MET A 1 -3.68 3.55 -0.84
CA MET A 1 -3.17 2.32 -1.48
C MET A 1 -3.23 1.20 -0.45
N THR A 2 -3.61 0.01 -0.89
CA THR A 2 -3.69 -1.21 -0.07
C THR A 2 -2.86 -2.32 -0.68
N ILE A 3 -2.40 -3.25 0.17
CA ILE A 3 -1.79 -4.51 -0.26
C ILE A 3 -2.54 -5.65 0.41
N THR A 4 -2.95 -6.62 -0.40
CA THR A 4 -3.76 -7.78 0.01
C THR A 4 -3.06 -9.06 -0.43
N ARG A 5 -3.06 -10.09 0.41
CA ARG A 5 -2.56 -11.42 0.04
C ARG A 5 -3.59 -12.14 -0.81
N ALA A 6 -3.15 -12.69 -1.93
CA ALA A 6 -4.01 -13.51 -2.78
C ALA A 6 -4.28 -14.87 -2.11
N GLY A 7 -5.51 -15.37 -2.23
CA GLY A 7 -5.94 -16.68 -1.74
C GLY A 7 -6.85 -16.61 -0.51
N ASP A 8 -6.60 -15.65 0.39
CA ASP A 8 -7.45 -15.39 1.56
C ASP A 8 -7.99 -13.94 1.61
N ASP A 9 -7.62 -13.12 0.63
CA ASP A 9 -7.96 -11.70 0.53
C ASP A 9 -7.65 -10.92 1.82
N SER A 10 -6.63 -11.35 2.56
CA SER A 10 -6.21 -10.69 3.79
C SER A 10 -5.46 -9.39 3.47
N ARG A 11 -6.03 -8.25 3.91
CA ARG A 11 -5.37 -6.95 3.79
C ARG A 11 -4.21 -6.88 4.78
N VAL A 12 -2.99 -6.79 4.27
CA VAL A 12 -1.78 -6.70 5.09
C VAL A 12 -1.32 -5.26 5.28
N TYR A 13 -1.56 -4.37 4.33
CA TYR A 13 -1.07 -2.98 4.41
C TYR A 13 -2.10 -1.99 3.88
N SER A 14 -2.11 -0.77 4.42
CA SER A 14 -2.86 0.37 3.91
C SER A 14 -2.14 1.69 4.22
N THR A 15 -2.06 2.58 3.24
CA THR A 15 -1.61 3.96 3.45
C THR A 15 -2.60 4.81 4.26
N ALA A 16 -3.81 4.29 4.53
CA ALA A 16 -4.80 4.95 5.38
C ALA A 16 -4.70 4.54 6.86
N ASP A 17 -3.87 3.54 7.16
CA ASP A 17 -3.52 3.18 8.54
C ASP A 17 -2.39 4.12 9.04
N CYS A 18 -1.54 3.64 9.95
CA CYS A 18 -0.37 4.36 10.46
C CYS A 18 0.93 3.66 10.04
N PRO A 19 1.26 3.58 8.73
CA PRO A 19 2.53 3.03 8.30
C PRO A 19 3.69 3.88 8.83
N GLU A 20 4.81 3.24 9.16
CA GLU A 20 6.06 3.96 9.40
C GLU A 20 6.55 4.61 8.09
N GLY A 21 7.09 5.82 8.17
CA GLY A 21 7.63 6.55 7.02
C GLY A 21 7.04 7.94 6.85
N ASP A 22 7.15 8.47 5.63
CA ASP A 22 6.69 9.81 5.29
C ASP A 22 5.16 9.91 5.41
N GLY A 23 4.70 10.98 6.08
CA GLY A 23 3.29 11.28 6.23
C GLY A 23 2.68 11.92 4.98
N SER A 24 1.46 12.42 5.12
CA SER A 24 0.77 13.13 4.04
C SER A 24 1.49 14.43 3.67
N GLU A 25 1.75 14.62 2.37
CA GLU A 25 2.28 15.86 1.81
C GLU A 25 1.26 16.50 0.85
N LEU A 26 1.07 17.81 0.97
CA LEU A 26 0.20 18.58 0.07
C LEU A 26 1.04 19.13 -1.09
N VAL A 27 0.75 18.70 -2.30
CA VAL A 27 1.41 19.21 -3.52
C VAL A 27 0.41 19.90 -4.44
N ARG A 28 0.87 20.95 -5.11
CA ARG A 28 0.10 21.60 -6.17
C ARG A 28 0.48 21.00 -7.53
N VAL A 29 -0.47 20.33 -8.18
CA VAL A 29 -0.27 19.76 -9.52
C VAL A 29 -0.55 20.83 -10.58
N GLY A 30 0.48 21.18 -11.36
CA GLY A 30 0.33 22.09 -12.50
C GLY A 30 -0.42 21.44 -13.68
N ALA A 31 -1.01 22.26 -14.55
CA ALA A 31 -1.65 21.76 -15.77
C ALA A 31 -0.67 20.93 -16.62
N LYS A 32 -1.11 19.75 -17.09
CA LYS A 32 -0.30 18.82 -17.89
C LYS A 32 1.01 18.41 -17.17
N ARG A 33 0.98 18.27 -15.85
CA ARG A 33 2.08 17.74 -15.05
C ARG A 33 1.63 16.48 -14.33
N ASN A 34 2.59 15.60 -14.07
CA ASN A 34 2.39 14.38 -13.31
C ASN A 34 3.05 14.55 -11.95
N VAL A 35 2.48 13.90 -10.94
CA VAL A 35 3.15 13.71 -9.65
C VAL A 35 3.33 12.21 -9.43
N VAL A 36 4.50 11.85 -8.91
CA VAL A 36 4.85 10.48 -8.58
C VAL A 36 5.00 10.39 -7.07
N TRP A 37 4.25 9.49 -6.45
CA TRP A 37 4.43 9.09 -5.07
C TRP A 37 4.98 7.67 -5.03
N THR A 38 6.13 7.49 -4.37
CA THR A 38 6.72 6.18 -4.15
C THR A 38 6.32 5.70 -2.75
N VAL A 39 5.69 4.54 -2.67
CA VAL A 39 5.38 3.89 -1.40
C VAL A 39 6.37 2.75 -1.22
N THR A 40 7.25 2.90 -0.23
CA THR A 40 8.15 1.81 0.19
C THR A 40 7.44 0.95 1.22
N TRP A 41 7.41 -0.36 1.00
CA TRP A 41 6.83 -1.32 1.93
C TRP A 41 7.88 -2.34 2.35
N ASP A 42 8.07 -2.49 3.66
CA ASP A 42 9.07 -3.34 4.30
C ASP A 42 8.50 -4.71 4.74
N ARG A 43 7.39 -5.13 4.13
CA ARG A 43 6.60 -6.32 4.49
C ARG A 43 5.90 -6.25 5.85
N ARG A 44 6.01 -5.15 6.62
CA ARG A 44 5.29 -5.03 7.90
C ARG A 44 3.81 -4.77 7.65
N PRO A 45 2.92 -5.49 8.36
CA PRO A 45 1.50 -5.19 8.26
C PRO A 45 1.16 -3.89 8.98
N THR A 46 0.13 -3.21 8.49
CA THR A 46 -0.49 -2.08 9.19
C THR A 46 -1.85 -2.48 9.74
N SER A 47 -2.32 -1.76 10.75
CA SER A 47 -3.66 -1.96 11.28
C SER A 47 -4.40 -0.62 11.44
N PRO A 48 -5.75 -0.63 11.38
CA PRO A 48 -6.54 0.56 11.59
C PRO A 48 -6.26 1.18 12.96
N SER A 49 -6.38 2.50 13.05
CA SER A 49 -6.24 3.24 14.32
C SER A 49 -4.89 3.02 15.04
N CYS A 50 -3.83 2.73 14.27
CA CYS A 50 -2.48 2.47 14.78
C CYS A 50 -2.42 1.31 15.81
N GLY A 51 -3.25 0.28 15.64
CA GLY A 51 -3.18 -0.92 16.47
C GLY A 51 -1.89 -1.74 16.26
N SER A 52 -1.70 -2.77 17.08
CA SER A 52 -0.54 -3.66 17.01
C SER A 52 -0.38 -4.32 15.64
N ALA A 53 0.78 -4.16 15.02
CA ALA A 53 1.12 -4.82 13.76
C ALA A 53 1.27 -6.34 13.96
N ALA A 54 0.72 -7.11 13.01
CA ALA A 54 0.87 -8.56 12.95
C ALA A 54 2.29 -8.96 12.46
N ALA A 55 2.55 -10.26 12.38
CA ALA A 55 3.81 -10.78 11.84
C ALA A 55 4.05 -10.30 10.39
N PRO A 56 5.32 -10.09 9.97
CA PRO A 56 5.66 -9.70 8.60
C PRO A 56 5.01 -10.58 7.54
N ALA A 57 4.64 -9.97 6.41
CA ALA A 57 4.11 -10.66 5.25
C ALA A 57 5.16 -11.66 4.71
N GLY A 58 4.82 -12.95 4.77
CA GLY A 58 5.67 -14.02 4.25
C GLY A 58 5.58 -14.21 2.73
N PRO A 59 6.26 -15.22 2.17
CA PRO A 59 6.21 -15.51 0.74
C PRO A 59 4.79 -15.76 0.24
N GLY A 60 4.53 -15.40 -1.02
CA GLY A 60 3.21 -15.57 -1.64
C GLY A 60 2.91 -14.54 -2.73
N THR A 61 1.72 -14.65 -3.32
CA THR A 61 1.22 -13.67 -4.30
C THR A 61 0.40 -12.60 -3.60
N TYR A 62 0.58 -11.36 -4.03
CA TYR A 62 -0.05 -10.17 -3.46
C TYR A 62 -0.66 -9.31 -4.56
N LEU A 63 -1.66 -8.52 -4.18
CA LEU A 63 -2.29 -7.50 -5.00
C LEU A 63 -2.06 -6.14 -4.35
N ALA A 64 -1.47 -5.21 -5.09
CA ALA A 64 -1.42 -3.79 -4.72
C ALA A 64 -2.54 -3.05 -5.45
N GLU A 65 -3.34 -2.27 -4.71
CA GLU A 65 -4.42 -1.46 -5.26
C GLU A 65 -4.27 0.01 -4.84
N ALA A 66 -4.44 0.92 -5.79
CA ALA A 66 -4.44 2.36 -5.57
C ALA A 66 -5.73 2.98 -6.11
N GLU A 67 -6.44 3.70 -5.25
CA GLU A 67 -7.70 4.36 -5.59
C GLU A 67 -7.64 5.83 -5.16
N PRO A 68 -7.08 6.72 -5.99
CA PRO A 68 -7.08 8.14 -5.72
C PRO A 68 -8.48 8.72 -5.92
N PRO A 69 -8.92 9.70 -5.09
CA PRO A 69 -10.20 10.36 -5.28
C PRO A 69 -10.34 10.96 -6.68
N GLY A 70 -11.43 10.63 -7.37
CA GLY A 70 -11.74 11.16 -8.70
C GLY A 70 -10.93 10.54 -9.84
N LEU A 71 -10.12 9.51 -9.58
CA LEU A 71 -9.38 8.76 -10.60
C LEU A 71 -9.83 7.30 -10.62
N ALA A 72 -9.59 6.62 -11.74
CA ALA A 72 -9.84 5.19 -11.85
C ALA A 72 -8.91 4.41 -10.92
N LYS A 73 -9.42 3.34 -10.34
CA LYS A 73 -8.62 2.39 -9.55
C LYS A 73 -7.56 1.75 -10.44
N ALA A 74 -6.32 1.73 -9.95
CA ALA A 74 -5.22 0.98 -10.53
C ALA A 74 -4.87 -0.20 -9.63
N MET A 75 -4.48 -1.33 -10.21
CA MET A 75 -4.06 -2.50 -9.46
C MET A 75 -2.97 -3.28 -10.20
N THR A 76 -2.13 -3.98 -9.44
CA THR A 76 -1.12 -4.89 -10.00
C THR A 76 -0.84 -6.02 -9.02
N SER A 77 -0.61 -7.23 -9.55
CA SER A 77 -0.15 -8.36 -8.75
C SER A 77 1.39 -8.45 -8.73
N PHE A 78 1.93 -9.03 -7.67
CA PHE A 78 3.36 -9.31 -7.52
C PHE A 78 3.59 -10.50 -6.57
N VAL A 79 4.80 -11.08 -6.62
CA VAL A 79 5.18 -12.22 -5.77
C VAL A 79 6.24 -11.76 -4.77
N LEU A 80 6.06 -12.15 -3.50
CA LEU A 80 7.14 -12.16 -2.51
C LEU A 80 7.77 -13.56 -2.52
N GLU A 81 9.01 -13.62 -2.94
CA GLU A 81 9.83 -14.84 -2.87
C GLU A 81 10.21 -15.15 -1.42
N ALA A 82 10.57 -16.40 -1.17
CA ALA A 82 11.29 -16.76 0.05
C ALA A 82 12.71 -16.15 0.00
N ASP A 83 13.19 -15.69 1.15
CA ASP A 83 14.56 -15.21 1.30
C ASP A 83 15.57 -16.38 1.33
#